data_AF-A0A3M1P8A7-F1
#
_entry.id   AF-A0A3M1P8A7-F1
#
_cell.length_a   1.000
_cell.length_b   1.000
_cell.length_c   1.000
_cell.angle_alpha   90.00
_cell.angle_beta   90.00
_cell.angle_gamma   90.00
#
_symmetry.space_group_name_H-M   'P 1'
#
loop_
_entity.id
_entity.type
_entity.pdbx_description
1 polymer ?
#
loop_
_entity_poly.entity_id
_entity_poly.type
_entity_poly.pdbx_seq_one_letter_code
_entity_poly.pdbx_strand_id
1 'polypeptide(L)'
;MKSSGCCEEAIASYQKSLEFLPDDAGVYYDIARCYALMVKVEWTVKMLQRAIDLDEQYRENAKTDTDFDSLRDDPAFQALLPDEGD
;
A
#
# COMPACT_ATOMS: atom_id res chain seq x y z
N MET A 1 2.09 19.78 8.59
CA MET A 1 0.78 19.17 8.25
C MET A 1 0.48 19.43 6.79
N LYS A 2 0.91 18.54 5.88
CA LYS A 2 0.62 18.65 4.45
C LYS A 2 0.50 17.29 3.75
N SER A 3 0.27 16.22 4.51
CA SER A 3 0.33 14.85 3.97
C SER A 3 -1.04 14.33 3.56
N SER A 4 -2.09 14.56 4.34
CA SER A 4 -3.41 13.97 4.07
C SER A 4 -4.12 14.53 2.83
N GLY A 5 -3.99 15.83 2.56
CA GLY A 5 -4.68 16.47 1.41
C GLY A 5 -4.12 16.10 0.04
N CYS A 6 -2.86 15.66 -0.05
CA CYS A 6 -2.28 15.18 -1.30
C CYS A 6 -2.66 13.72 -1.58
N CYS A 7 -2.91 12.92 -0.54
CA CYS A 7 -3.22 11.51 -0.68
C CYS A 7 -4.59 11.28 -1.35
N GLU A 8 -5.61 12.06 -1.02
CA GLU A 8 -6.95 11.88 -1.61
C GLU A 8 -6.97 12.19 -3.13
N GLU A 9 -6.32 13.27 -3.55
CA GLU A 9 -6.20 13.62 -4.98
C GLU A 9 -5.31 12.64 -5.74
N ALA A 10 -4.22 12.17 -5.10
CA ALA A 10 -3.35 11.15 -5.67
C ALA A 10 -4.11 9.84 -5.89
N ILE A 11 -4.88 9.38 -4.90
CA ILE A 11 -5.70 8.16 -5.02
C ILE A 11 -6.70 8.28 -6.19
N ALA A 12 -7.37 9.42 -6.34
CA ALA A 12 -8.27 9.64 -7.46
C ALA A 12 -7.55 9.58 -8.82
N SER A 13 -6.32 10.08 -8.89
CA SER A 13 -5.49 10.03 -10.10
C SER A 13 -5.02 8.60 -10.41
N TYR A 14 -4.61 7.86 -9.38
CA TYR A 14 -4.22 6.46 -9.49
C TYR A 14 -5.38 5.56 -9.91
N GLN A 15 -6.58 5.78 -9.38
CA GLN A 15 -7.78 5.05 -9.79
C GLN A 15 -8.09 5.22 -11.27
N LYS A 16 -7.90 6.43 -11.82
CA LYS A 16 -8.01 6.65 -13.28
C LYS A 16 -6.95 5.89 -14.05
N SER A 17 -5.72 5.80 -13.52
CA SER A 17 -4.66 4.99 -14.14
C SER A 17 -5.05 3.52 -14.22
N LEU A 18 -5.66 2.98 -13.16
CA LEU A 18 -6.16 1.60 -13.12
C LEU A 18 -7.29 1.33 -14.11
N GLU A 19 -8.01 2.36 -14.59
CA GLU A 19 -8.99 2.18 -15.69
C GLU A 19 -8.32 1.79 -17.01
N PHE A 20 -7.06 2.18 -17.21
CA PHE A 20 -6.27 1.85 -18.40
C PHE A 20 -5.31 0.67 -18.17
N LEU A 21 -4.75 0.57 -16.96
CA LEU A 21 -3.77 -0.44 -16.55
C LEU A 21 -4.23 -1.08 -15.24
N PRO A 22 -5.20 -2.02 -15.29
CA PRO A 22 -5.83 -2.57 -14.08
C PRO A 22 -4.91 -3.46 -13.25
N ASP A 23 -3.80 -3.91 -13.81
CA ASP A 23 -2.84 -4.82 -13.19
C ASP A 23 -1.48 -4.14 -12.93
N ASP A 24 -1.48 -2.80 -12.78
CA ASP A 24 -0.28 -2.07 -12.42
C ASP A 24 -0.01 -2.15 -10.90
N ALA A 25 0.90 -3.04 -10.52
CA ALA A 25 1.30 -3.28 -9.13
C ALA A 25 1.81 -2.02 -8.42
N GLY A 26 2.54 -1.16 -9.15
CA GLY A 26 3.09 0.09 -8.60
C GLY A 26 1.99 1.07 -8.22
N VAL A 27 0.95 1.19 -9.05
CA VAL A 27 -0.20 2.04 -8.75
C VAL A 27 -0.93 1.56 -7.49
N TYR A 28 -1.14 0.25 -7.31
CA TYR A 28 -1.73 -0.28 -6.07
C TYR A 28 -0.86 0.01 -4.85
N TYR A 29 0.47 -0.10 -4.98
CA TYR A 29 1.40 0.19 -3.90
C TYR A 29 1.39 1.67 -3.50
N ASP A 30 1.38 2.59 -4.47
CA ASP A 30 1.31 4.02 -4.20
C ASP A 30 -0.03 4.44 -3.56
N ILE A 31 -1.15 3.82 -3.96
CA ILE A 31 -2.43 3.98 -3.27
C ILE A 31 -2.33 3.48 -1.83
N ALA A 32 -1.69 2.33 -1.59
CA ALA A 32 -1.52 1.78 -0.24
C ALA A 32 -0.73 2.72 0.66
N ARG A 33 0.38 3.30 0.17
CA ARG A 33 1.17 4.32 0.89
C ARG A 33 0.33 5.54 1.25
N CYS A 34 -0.51 6.01 0.33
CA CYS A 34 -1.44 7.11 0.59
C CYS A 34 -2.41 6.78 1.71
N TYR A 35 -2.99 5.58 1.72
CA TYR A 35 -3.86 5.14 2.82
C TYR A 35 -3.11 4.97 4.14
N ALA A 36 -1.86 4.53 4.12
CA ALA A 36 -1.04 4.38 5.31
C ALA A 36 -0.76 5.72 5.99
N LEU A 37 -0.43 6.74 5.20
CA LEU A 37 -0.26 8.12 5.67
C LEU A 37 -1.55 8.72 6.26
N MET A 38 -2.71 8.20 5.88
CA MET A 38 -4.02 8.55 6.44
C MET A 38 -4.45 7.63 7.60
N VAL A 39 -3.59 6.69 8.01
CA VAL A 39 -3.85 5.66 9.04
C VAL A 39 -5.13 4.86 8.73
N LYS A 40 -5.38 4.62 7.44
CA LYS A 40 -6.50 3.81 6.93
C LYS A 40 -6.03 2.38 6.71
N VAL A 41 -5.85 1.64 7.80
CA VAL A 41 -5.26 0.29 7.80
C VAL A 41 -5.98 -0.67 6.85
N GLU A 42 -7.31 -0.76 6.95
CA GLU A 42 -8.12 -1.68 6.14
C GLU A 42 -7.89 -1.47 4.63
N TRP A 43 -7.86 -0.22 4.19
CA TRP A 43 -7.62 0.13 2.79
C TRP A 43 -6.16 -0.07 2.38
N THR A 44 -5.23 0.23 3.29
CA THR A 44 -3.80 0.00 3.07
C THR A 44 -3.54 -1.48 2.80
N VAL A 45 -4.02 -2.36 3.67
CA VAL A 45 -3.85 -3.82 3.55
C VAL A 45 -4.47 -4.32 2.26
N LYS A 46 -5.67 -3.86 1.90
CA LYS A 46 -6.33 -4.29 0.66
C LYS A 46 -5.54 -3.91 -0.60
N MET A 47 -5.02 -2.69 -0.66
CA MET A 47 -4.26 -2.21 -1.82
C MET A 47 -2.86 -2.83 -1.87
N LEU A 48 -2.19 -2.92 -0.73
CA LEU A 48 -0.87 -3.54 -0.63
C LEU A 48 -0.93 -5.03 -0.97
N GLN A 49 -1.95 -5.76 -0.50
CA GLN A 49 -2.14 -7.16 -0.87
C GLN A 49 -2.27 -7.34 -2.38
N ARG A 50 -2.97 -6.42 -3.07
CA ARG A 50 -3.12 -6.47 -4.53
C ARG A 50 -1.80 -6.17 -5.24
N ALA A 51 -1.01 -5.21 -4.73
CA ALA A 51 0.33 -4.96 -5.25
C ALA A 51 1.24 -6.18 -5.12
N ILE A 52 1.22 -6.86 -3.96
CA ILE A 52 2.01 -8.07 -3.69
C ILE A 52 1.55 -9.26 -4.55
N ASP A 53 0.25 -9.40 -4.79
CA ASP A 53 -0.33 -10.44 -5.65
C ASP A 53 0.12 -10.30 -7.11
N LEU A 54 0.36 -9.06 -7.56
CA LEU A 54 0.84 -8.74 -8.91
C LEU A 54 2.38 -8.78 -9.01
N ASP A 55 3.08 -8.30 -7.98
CA ASP A 55 4.53 -8.32 -7.88
C ASP A 55 4.96 -8.49 -6.41
N GLU A 56 5.48 -9.67 -6.11
CA GLU A 56 5.89 -10.06 -4.76
C GLU A 56 6.99 -9.17 -4.17
N GLN A 57 7.76 -8.46 -5.00
CA GLN A 57 8.82 -7.55 -4.55
C GLN A 57 8.27 -6.43 -3.66
N TYR A 58 7.00 -6.06 -3.84
CA TYR A 58 6.35 -5.07 -2.98
C TYR A 58 6.20 -5.51 -1.53
N ARG A 59 6.29 -6.82 -1.24
CA ARG A 59 6.35 -7.33 0.14
C ARG A 59 7.61 -6.82 0.83
N GLU A 60 8.76 -7.00 0.20
CA GLU A 60 10.06 -6.56 0.75
C GLU A 60 10.17 -5.04 0.80
N ASN A 61 9.63 -4.35 -0.22
CA ASN A 61 9.52 -2.89 -0.20
C ASN A 61 8.70 -2.43 1.01
N ALA A 62 7.52 -3.01 1.24
CA ALA A 62 6.64 -2.63 2.35
C ALA A 62 7.26 -2.85 3.74
N LYS A 63 8.12 -3.87 3.91
CA LYS A 63 8.86 -4.11 5.16
C LYS A 63 9.81 -2.96 5.51
N THR A 64 10.41 -2.32 4.50
CA THR A 64 11.45 -1.30 4.68
C THR A 64 10.93 0.12 4.48
N ASP A 65 9.80 0.29 3.80
CA ASP A 65 9.17 1.57 3.53
C ASP A 65 8.69 2.25 4.83
N THR A 66 9.01 3.53 4.95
CA THR A 66 8.69 4.36 6.10
C THR A 66 7.25 4.87 6.07
N ASP A 67 6.59 4.87 4.91
CA ASP A 67 5.18 5.28 4.81
C ASP A 67 4.25 4.31 5.57
N PHE A 68 4.70 3.08 5.78
CA PHE A 68 3.99 2.07 6.58
C PHE A 68 4.46 1.99 8.04
N ASP A 69 5.36 2.85 8.50
CA ASP A 69 5.92 2.77 9.86
C ASP A 69 4.83 2.77 10.94
N SER A 70 3.78 3.58 10.73
CA SER A 70 2.62 3.67 11.64
C SER A 70 1.76 2.39 11.68
N LEU A 71 1.96 1.46 10.74
CA LEU A 71 1.19 0.24 10.59
C LEU A 71 2.00 -1.03 10.91
N ARG A 72 3.29 -0.91 11.22
CA ARG A 72 4.17 -2.07 11.45
C ARG A 72 3.76 -2.95 12.63
N ASP A 73 3.05 -2.38 13.61
CA ASP A 73 2.51 -3.09 14.77
C ASP A 73 1.10 -3.66 14.51
N ASP A 74 0.46 -3.29 13.39
CA ASP A 74 -0.89 -3.75 13.09
C ASP A 74 -0.87 -5.21 12.58
N PRO A 75 -1.65 -6.12 13.19
CA PRO A 75 -1.63 -7.54 12.83
C PRO A 75 -2.10 -7.78 11.39
N ALA A 76 -2.99 -6.94 10.84
CA ALA A 76 -3.46 -7.09 9.47
C ALA A 76 -2.35 -6.71 8.46
N PHE A 77 -1.50 -5.74 8.81
CA PHE A 77 -0.35 -5.38 8.00
C PHE A 77 0.75 -6.44 8.09
N GLN A 78 1.06 -6.93 9.30
CA GLN A 78 2.04 -8.00 9.51
C GLN A 78 1.67 -9.29 8.77
N ALA A 79 0.37 -9.62 8.68
CA ALA A 79 -0.10 -10.79 7.95
C ALA A 79 0.26 -10.79 6.46
N LEU A 80 0.50 -9.62 5.86
CA LEU A 80 0.95 -9.50 4.47
C LEU A 80 2.46 -9.76 4.29
N LEU A 81 3.20 -9.69 5.39
CA LEU A 81 4.66 -9.70 5.44
C LEU A 81 5.17 -10.90 6.27
N PRO A 82 4.81 -12.15 5.91
CA PRO A 82 5.33 -13.31 6.64
C PRO A 82 6.85 -13.31 6.60
N ASP A 83 7.46 -13.72 7.71
CA ASP A 83 8.87 -14.08 7.73
C ASP A 83 9.02 -15.32 6.84
N GLU A 84 9.85 -15.25 5.81
CA GLU A 84 10.16 -16.43 4.99
C GLU A 84 11.03 -17.37 5.83
N GLY A 85 10.38 -18.27 6.58
CA GLY A 85 11.06 -19.26 7.39
C GLY A 85 10.21 -19.82 8.51
N ASP A 86 9.41 -20.83 8.19
CA ASP A 86 9.18 -22.00 9.07
C ASP A 86 9.22 -23.27 8.21
#